data_AF-A0A1W9HRU6-F1
#
_entry.id   AF-A0A1W9HRU6-F1
#
_cell.length_a   1.000
_cell.length_b   1.000
_cell.length_c   1.000
_cell.angle_alpha   90.00
_cell.angle_beta   90.00
_cell.angle_gamma   90.00
#
_symmetry.space_group_name_H-M   'P 1'
#
loop_
_entity.id
_entity.type
_entity.pdbx_description
1 polymer ?
#
loop_
_entity_poly.entity_id
_entity_poly.type
_entity_poly.pdbx_seq_one_letter_code
_entity_poly.pdbx_strand_id
1 'polypeptide(L)'
;MFARTAAKAAAFTFALAATSAFGGPFRDAENELGQAYADYLTALFQTNQKDRTATDAALAAFEAKWAALSATWKSAPPPQYADDIKLTETLDAVARIAGKAQAALLTHVLALRLIRILGKTAMFS
;
A
#
# COMPACT_ATOMS: atom_id res chain seq x y z
N MET A 1 45.38 -45.06 -11.33
CA MET A 1 45.31 -46.01 -10.20
C MET A 1 45.09 -45.20 -8.93
N PHE A 2 44.03 -45.51 -8.19
CA PHE A 2 43.46 -44.77 -7.06
C PHE A 2 44.27 -44.92 -5.75
N ALA A 3 44.30 -43.87 -4.91
CA ALA A 3 44.16 -43.89 -3.43
C ALA A 3 44.44 -42.46 -2.88
N ARG A 4 43.46 -41.65 -2.46
CA ARG A 4 42.66 -41.65 -1.20
C ARG A 4 43.47 -41.42 0.08
N THR A 5 43.47 -40.19 0.58
CA THR A 5 43.56 -39.83 2.02
C THR A 5 42.94 -38.43 2.21
N ALA A 6 41.66 -38.36 2.59
CA ALA A 6 41.17 -38.19 3.97
C ALA A 6 40.83 -36.72 4.25
N ALA A 7 39.63 -36.34 3.84
CA ALA A 7 38.97 -35.09 4.18
C ALA A 7 38.73 -34.99 5.69
N LYS A 8 39.21 -33.92 6.32
CA LYS A 8 38.69 -33.44 7.61
C LYS A 8 37.80 -32.24 7.34
N ALA A 9 36.57 -32.50 6.94
CA ALA A 9 35.53 -31.48 6.92
C ALA A 9 35.00 -31.32 8.35
N ALA A 10 35.48 -30.30 9.06
CA ALA A 10 34.81 -29.81 10.26
C ALA A 10 33.55 -29.08 9.81
N ALA A 11 32.44 -29.81 9.69
CA ALA A 11 31.13 -29.25 9.43
C ALA A 11 30.64 -28.54 10.70
N PHE A 12 30.88 -27.22 10.78
CA PHE A 12 30.20 -26.38 11.75
C PHE A 12 28.77 -26.17 11.25
N THR A 13 27.90 -27.11 11.58
CA THR A 13 26.47 -27.00 11.27
C THR A 13 25.90 -25.94 12.21
N PHE A 14 25.89 -24.69 11.77
CA PHE A 14 25.14 -23.63 12.44
C PHE A 14 23.66 -23.97 12.26
N ALA A 15 23.06 -24.56 13.29
CA ALA A 15 21.62 -24.70 13.37
C ALA A 15 21.03 -23.28 13.45
N LEU A 16 20.73 -22.72 12.28
CA LEU A 16 19.93 -21.52 12.14
C LEU A 16 18.52 -21.91 12.57
N ALA A 17 18.28 -21.90 13.89
CA ALA A 17 16.94 -21.91 14.43
C ALA A 17 16.27 -20.64 13.89
N ALA A 18 15.53 -20.81 12.79
CA ALA A 18 14.60 -19.82 12.29
C ALA A 18 13.51 -19.69 13.36
N THR A 19 13.79 -18.90 14.41
CA THR A 19 12.75 -18.31 15.24
C THR A 19 11.95 -17.45 14.29
N SER A 20 10.84 -18.00 13.80
CA SER A 20 9.78 -17.23 13.18
C SER A 20 9.37 -16.21 14.24
N ALA A 21 9.93 -15.00 14.14
CA ALA A 21 9.65 -13.92 15.06
C ALA A 21 8.18 -13.56 14.85
N PHE A 22 7.31 -14.15 15.66
CA PHE A 22 5.92 -13.72 15.81
C PHE A 22 6.00 -12.25 16.24
N GLY A 23 5.72 -11.33 15.32
CA GLY A 23 5.94 -9.89 15.49
C GLY A 23 5.14 -9.27 16.61
N GLY A 24 4.15 -10.00 17.13
CA GLY A 24 3.20 -9.52 18.12
C GLY A 24 2.26 -8.45 17.55
N PRO A 25 1.17 -8.14 18.26
CA PRO A 25 0.13 -7.25 17.76
C PRO A 25 0.63 -5.87 17.33
N PHE A 26 1.69 -5.37 17.98
CA PHE A 26 2.32 -4.11 17.61
C PHE A 26 2.91 -4.15 16.20
N ARG A 27 3.77 -5.14 15.90
CA ARG A 27 4.42 -5.23 14.58
C ARG A 27 3.43 -5.56 13.47
N ASP A 28 2.40 -6.35 13.78
CA ASP A 28 1.35 -6.66 12.83
C ASP A 28 0.60 -5.38 12.42
N ALA A 29 0.24 -4.54 13.40
CA ALA A 29 -0.37 -3.24 13.13
C ALA A 29 0.55 -2.30 12.33
N GLU A 30 1.84 -2.23 12.66
CA GLU A 30 2.80 -1.42 11.89
C GLU A 30 2.95 -1.94 10.44
N ASN A 31 2.87 -3.25 10.23
CA ASN A 31 2.91 -3.82 8.88
C ASN A 31 1.64 -3.46 8.08
N GLU A 32 0.45 -3.54 8.68
CA GLU A 32 -0.81 -3.15 8.03
C GLU A 32 -0.78 -1.69 7.61
N LEU A 33 -0.37 -0.80 8.52
CA LEU A 33 -0.22 0.63 8.24
C LEU A 33 0.83 0.87 7.16
N GLY A 34 1.98 0.20 7.24
CA GLY A 34 3.06 0.30 6.27
C GLY A 34 2.63 -0.12 4.86
N GLN A 35 1.80 -1.16 4.72
CA GLN A 35 1.28 -1.61 3.43
C GLN A 35 0.34 -0.59 2.78
N ALA A 36 -0.57 0.01 3.56
CA ALA A 36 -1.43 1.08 3.05
C ALA A 36 -0.58 2.31 2.69
N TYR A 37 0.35 2.69 3.56
CA TYR A 37 1.23 3.85 3.33
C TYR A 37 2.10 3.70 2.06
N ALA A 38 2.55 2.49 1.75
CA ALA A 38 3.32 2.22 0.53
C ALA A 38 2.52 2.51 -0.76
N ASP A 39 1.22 2.17 -0.80
CA ASP A 39 0.36 2.49 -1.94
C ASP A 39 0.13 4.00 -2.06
N TYR A 40 -0.04 4.69 -0.93
CA TYR A 40 -0.11 6.16 -0.92
C TYR A 40 1.15 6.81 -1.49
N LEU A 41 2.34 6.36 -1.06
CA LEU A 41 3.61 6.85 -1.61
C LEU A 41 3.74 6.57 -3.11
N THR A 42 3.26 5.40 -3.55
CA THR A 42 3.20 5.06 -4.98
C THR A 42 2.31 6.05 -5.72
N ALA A 43 1.09 6.33 -5.23
CA ALA A 43 0.19 7.31 -5.83
C ALA A 43 0.81 8.72 -5.91
N LEU A 44 1.50 9.14 -4.85
CA LEU A 44 2.22 10.42 -4.81
C LEU A 44 3.34 10.47 -5.87
N PHE A 45 4.15 9.42 -5.95
CA PHE A 45 5.22 9.32 -6.95
C PHE A 45 4.68 9.33 -8.38
N GLN A 46 3.63 8.57 -8.65
CA GLN A 46 3.01 8.52 -9.99
C GLN A 46 2.35 9.86 -10.38
N THR A 47 1.80 10.58 -9.40
CA THR A 47 1.28 11.94 -9.61
C THR A 47 2.38 12.88 -10.08
N ASN A 48 3.57 12.81 -9.47
CA ASN A 48 4.73 13.60 -9.89
C ASN A 48 5.21 13.24 -11.29
N GLN A 49 5.07 11.97 -11.69
CA GLN A 49 5.35 11.50 -13.06
C GLN A 49 4.24 11.84 -14.07
N LYS A 50 3.12 12.40 -13.61
CA LYS A 50 1.90 12.64 -14.42
C LYS A 50 1.31 11.35 -15.01
N ASP A 51 1.65 10.19 -14.48
CA ASP A 51 1.07 8.91 -14.88
C ASP A 51 -0.24 8.67 -14.11
N ARG A 52 -1.33 9.13 -14.71
CA ARG A 52 -2.65 9.12 -14.07
C ARG A 52 -3.24 7.73 -13.92
N THR A 53 -2.96 6.82 -14.84
CA THR A 53 -3.49 5.47 -14.75
C THR A 53 -2.82 4.75 -13.58
N ALA A 54 -1.51 4.93 -13.42
CA ALA A 54 -0.78 4.40 -12.28
C ALA A 54 -1.15 5.10 -10.97
N THR A 55 -1.39 6.41 -10.97
CA THR A 55 -1.92 7.13 -9.80
C THR A 55 -3.28 6.57 -9.38
N ASP A 56 -4.22 6.43 -10.32
CA ASP A 56 -5.57 5.92 -10.07
C ASP A 56 -5.54 4.50 -9.47
N ALA A 57 -4.75 3.60 -10.07
CA ALA A 57 -4.59 2.24 -9.57
C ALA A 57 -3.97 2.20 -8.15
N ALA A 58 -2.93 3.00 -7.89
CA ALA A 58 -2.29 3.06 -6.58
C ALA A 58 -3.21 3.67 -5.51
N LEU A 59 -3.98 4.70 -5.88
CA LEU A 59 -4.92 5.33 -4.95
C LEU A 59 -6.10 4.41 -4.61
N ALA A 60 -6.63 3.67 -5.59
CA ALA A 60 -7.64 2.64 -5.34
C ALA A 60 -7.11 1.50 -4.44
N ALA A 61 -5.85 1.09 -4.61
CA ALA A 61 -5.22 0.08 -3.75
C ALA A 61 -5.07 0.61 -2.31
N PHE A 62 -4.63 1.87 -2.15
CA PHE A 62 -4.58 2.54 -0.86
C PHE A 62 -5.95 2.58 -0.18
N GLU A 63 -7.00 3.02 -0.89
CA GLU A 63 -8.36 3.08 -0.36
C GLU A 63 -8.85 1.72 0.14
N ALA A 64 -8.61 0.66 -0.63
CA ALA A 64 -9.00 -0.69 -0.25
C ALA A 64 -8.29 -1.17 1.04
N LYS A 65 -6.96 -0.98 1.12
CA LYS A 65 -6.19 -1.36 2.31
C LYS A 65 -6.58 -0.51 3.52
N TRP A 66 -6.76 0.80 3.32
CA TRP A 66 -7.16 1.72 4.37
C TRP A 66 -8.54 1.39 4.93
N ALA A 67 -9.50 1.04 4.06
CA ALA A 67 -10.84 0.62 4.48
C ALA A 67 -10.81 -0.66 5.32
N ALA A 68 -10.03 -1.66 4.91
CA ALA A 68 -9.87 -2.92 5.65
C ALA A 68 -9.21 -2.70 7.03
N LEU A 69 -8.12 -1.92 7.07
CA LEU A 69 -7.45 -1.52 8.30
C LEU A 69 -8.40 -0.76 9.23
N SER A 70 -9.09 0.25 8.69
CA SER A 70 -10.00 1.10 9.46
C SER A 70 -11.16 0.32 10.06
N ALA A 71 -11.73 -0.64 9.33
CA ALA A 71 -12.81 -1.48 9.85
C ALA A 71 -12.35 -2.29 11.08
N THR A 72 -11.13 -2.82 11.03
CA THR A 72 -10.54 -3.59 12.12
C THR A 72 -10.21 -2.69 13.31
N TRP A 73 -9.43 -1.63 13.09
CA TRP A 73 -8.87 -0.81 14.16
C TRP A 73 -9.90 0.04 14.91
N LYS A 74 -11.04 0.36 14.29
CA LYS A 74 -12.14 1.03 15.00
C LYS A 74 -12.83 0.13 16.04
N SER A 75 -12.81 -1.18 15.83
CA SER A 75 -13.43 -2.16 16.73
C SER A 75 -12.44 -2.77 17.71
N ALA A 76 -11.19 -2.95 17.27
CA ALA A 76 -10.09 -3.48 18.05
C ALA A 76 -8.83 -2.66 17.73
N PRO A 77 -8.64 -1.50 18.37
CA PRO A 77 -7.44 -0.71 18.19
C PRO A 77 -6.19 -1.52 18.55
N PRO A 78 -5.09 -1.35 17.81
CA PRO A 78 -3.83 -1.99 18.18
C PRO A 78 -3.29 -1.36 19.48
N PRO A 79 -2.42 -2.07 20.24
CA PRO A 79 -2.02 -1.65 21.59
C PRO A 79 -1.48 -0.22 21.68
N GLN A 80 -0.76 0.25 20.65
CA GLN A 80 -0.21 1.61 20.61
C GLN A 80 -1.26 2.72 20.44
N TYR A 81 -2.48 2.38 20.02
CA TYR A 81 -3.59 3.32 19.84
C TYR A 81 -4.81 2.96 20.71
N ALA A 82 -4.67 2.02 21.65
CA ALA A 82 -5.78 1.54 22.48
C ALA A 82 -6.46 2.67 23.27
N ASP A 83 -5.68 3.64 23.72
CA ASP A 83 -6.17 4.79 24.50
C ASP A 83 -6.35 6.07 23.64
N ASP A 84 -6.17 5.98 22.32
CA ASP A 84 -6.33 7.14 21.43
C ASP A 84 -7.81 7.36 21.07
N ILE A 85 -8.44 8.29 21.79
CA ILE A 85 -9.83 8.68 21.56
C ILE A 85 -10.08 9.28 20.16
N LYS A 86 -9.04 9.70 19.44
CA LYS A 86 -9.14 10.31 18.10
C LYS A 86 -8.87 9.32 16.98
N LEU A 87 -8.51 8.07 17.27
CA LEU A 87 -8.16 7.09 16.25
C LEU A 87 -9.23 6.98 15.17
N THR A 88 -10.49 6.79 15.58
CA THR A 88 -11.64 6.68 14.65
C THR A 88 -11.78 7.91 13.76
N GLU A 89 -11.67 9.11 14.35
CA GLU A 89 -11.78 10.38 13.61
C GLU A 89 -10.65 10.52 12.58
N THR A 90 -9.42 10.18 12.96
CA THR A 90 -8.25 10.19 12.09
C THR A 90 -8.42 9.21 10.92
N LEU A 91 -8.84 7.97 11.20
CA LEU A 91 -9.08 6.95 10.18
C LEU A 91 -10.12 7.44 9.16
N ASP A 92 -11.20 8.07 9.64
CA ASP A 92 -12.24 8.65 8.78
C ASP A 92 -11.75 9.87 8.00
N ALA A 93 -10.91 10.72 8.59
CA ALA A 93 -10.34 11.87 7.91
C ALA A 93 -9.47 11.45 6.73
N VAL A 94 -8.61 10.44 6.92
CA VAL A 94 -7.76 9.90 5.85
C VAL A 94 -8.61 9.29 4.74
N ALA A 95 -9.63 8.49 5.08
CA ALA A 95 -10.55 7.92 4.10
C ALA A 95 -11.26 8.99 3.26
N ARG A 96 -11.71 10.09 3.90
CA ARG A 96 -12.31 11.23 3.18
C ARG A 96 -11.33 11.93 2.25
N ILE A 97 -10.06 12.08 2.65
CA ILE A 97 -9.04 12.71 1.81
C ILE A 97 -8.73 11.83 0.60
N ALA A 98 -8.60 10.51 0.80
CA ALA A 98 -8.40 9.53 -0.26
C ALA A 98 -9.53 9.61 -1.31
N GLY A 99 -10.78 9.54 -0.85
CA GLY A 99 -11.95 9.61 -1.73
C GLY A 99 -12.05 10.92 -2.52
N LYS A 100 -11.65 12.05 -1.92
CA LYS A 100 -11.56 13.33 -2.63
C LYS A 100 -10.49 13.32 -3.73
N ALA A 101 -9.33 12.74 -3.45
CA ALA A 101 -8.26 12.61 -4.44
C ALA A 101 -8.70 11.72 -5.63
N GLN A 102 -9.38 10.61 -5.34
CA GLN A 102 -9.90 9.68 -6.35
C GLN A 102 -10.97 10.36 -7.23
N ALA A 103 -11.91 11.09 -6.63
CA ALA A 103 -12.93 11.86 -7.35
C ALA A 103 -12.32 12.95 -8.25
N ALA A 104 -11.24 13.60 -7.81
CA ALA A 104 -10.55 14.62 -8.60
C ALA A 104 -9.88 14.02 -9.86
N LEU A 105 -9.28 12.83 -9.76
CA LEU A 105 -8.71 12.12 -10.90
C LEU A 105 -9.78 11.76 -11.93
N LEU A 106 -10.91 11.20 -11.48
CA LEU A 106 -12.03 10.82 -12.36
C LEU A 106 -12.60 12.03 -13.10
N THR A 107 -12.82 13.14 -12.39
CA THR A 107 -13.33 14.39 -12.99
C THR A 107 -12.42 14.86 -14.13
N HIS A 108 -11.11 14.82 -13.89
CA HIS A 108 -10.14 15.23 -14.90
C HIS A 108 -10.09 14.28 -16.10
N VAL A 109 -10.17 12.96 -15.87
CA VAL A 109 -10.21 11.96 -16.94
C VAL A 109 -11.45 12.15 -17.83
N LEU A 110 -12.62 12.38 -17.23
CA LEU A 110 -13.86 12.65 -17.96
C LEU A 110 -13.76 13.92 -18.81
N ALA A 111 -13.20 15.00 -18.26
CA ALA A 111 -12.99 16.26 -18.99
C ALA A 111 -12.12 16.06 -20.24
N LEU A 112 -11.03 15.31 -20.15
CA LEU A 112 -10.18 15.02 -21.31
C LEU A 112 -10.85 14.13 -22.36
N ARG A 113 -11.65 13.15 -21.93
CA ARG A 113 -12.42 12.31 -22.85
C ARG A 113 -13.42 13.15 -23.64
N LEU A 114 -14.13 14.07 -22.97
CA LEU A 114 -15.05 15.00 -23.62
C LEU A 114 -14.34 15.91 -24.62
N ILE A 115 -13.20 16.52 -24.25
CA ILE A 115 -12.41 17.36 -25.17
C ILE A 115 -11.97 16.56 -26.41
N ARG A 116 -11.52 15.32 -26.24
CA ARG A 116 -11.11 14.46 -27.36
C ARG A 116 -12.28 14.12 -28.29
N ILE A 117 -13.46 13.84 -27.74
CA ILE A 117 -14.67 13.55 -28.53
C ILE A 117 -15.07 14.80 -29.33
N LEU A 118 -15.18 15.96 -28.66
CA LEU A 118 -15.56 17.22 -29.28
C LEU A 118 -14.57 17.68 -30.37
N GLY A 119 -13.26 17.53 -30.11
CA GLY A 119 -12.22 17.84 -31.10
C GLY A 119 -12.27 16.93 -32.32
N LYS A 120 -12.58 15.64 -32.13
CA LYS A 120 -12.72 14.70 -33.24
C LYS A 120 -13.95 15.04 -34.11
N THR A 121 -15.08 15.42 -33.52
CA THR A 121 -16.26 15.83 -34.27
C THR A 121 -16.08 17.13 -35.05
N ALA A 122 -15.27 18.07 -34.56
CA ALA A 122 -15.01 19.34 -35.25
C ALA A 122 -14.10 19.22 -36.49
N MET A 123 -13.34 18.12 -36.65
CA MET A 123 -12.51 17.86 -37.84
C MET A 123 -13.28 17.21 -39.00
N PHE A 124 -14.52 16.77 -38.79
CA PHE A 124 -15.37 16.11 -39.80
C PHE A 124 -16.56 16.98 -40.25
N SER A 125 -16.56 18.28 -39.94
CA SER A 125 -17.46 19.31 -40.50
C SER A 125 -16.65 20.35 -41.25
#